data_AF-A0A1I3T312-F1
#
_entry.id   AF-A0A1I3T312-F1
#
_cell.length_a   1.000
_cell.length_b   1.000
_cell.length_c   1.000
_cell.angle_alpha   90.00
_cell.angle_beta   90.00
_cell.angle_gamma   90.00
#
_symmetry.space_group_name_H-M   'P 1'
#
loop_
_entity.id
_entity.type
_entity.pdbx_description
1 polymer ?
#
loop_
_entity_poly.entity_id
_entity_poly.type
_entity_poly.pdbx_seq_one_letter_code
_entity_poly.pdbx_strand_id
1 'polypeptide(L)'
;MQNILLGADNPQGEKLEEVLAQLQFEILGKTKKIVRDDSEPAAQVKRNNYEILRLLNQAEELQRMSMALLEKVGPNQGPTGAPRIGVQHIGD
;
A
#
# COMPACT_ATOMS: atom_id res chain seq x y z
N MET A 1 20.23 1.99 -2.68
CA MET A 1 18.89 1.35 -2.65
C MET A 1 17.91 2.35 -3.25
N GLN A 2 17.04 1.93 -4.16
CA GLN A 2 16.13 2.84 -4.87
C GLN A 2 14.78 2.88 -4.15
N ASN A 3 14.21 4.08 -4.01
CA ASN A 3 12.89 4.26 -3.40
C ASN A 3 11.81 3.67 -4.32
N ILE A 4 10.80 3.03 -3.73
CA ILE A 4 9.67 2.44 -4.46
C ILE A 4 8.54 3.45 -4.57
N LEU A 5 8.16 4.07 -3.44
CA LEU A 5 6.95 4.87 -3.35
C LEU A 5 7.11 6.25 -3.98
N LEU A 6 6.00 6.74 -4.53
CA LEU A 6 5.84 8.11 -5.02
C LEU A 6 6.07 9.09 -3.87
N GLY A 7 6.93 10.08 -4.10
CA GLY A 7 7.20 11.15 -3.15
C GLY A 7 8.06 12.26 -3.76
N ALA A 8 8.39 13.28 -2.98
CA ALA A 8 9.21 14.41 -3.44
C ALA A 8 10.58 13.95 -3.97
N ASP A 9 11.21 13.01 -3.26
CA ASP A 9 12.51 12.43 -3.65
C ASP A 9 12.38 11.29 -4.67
N ASN A 10 11.15 10.88 -5.01
CA ASN A 10 10.89 9.85 -6.02
C ASN A 10 9.60 10.16 -6.81
N PRO A 11 9.60 11.19 -7.68
CA PRO A 11 8.39 11.64 -8.38
C PRO A 11 7.82 10.62 -9.38
N GLN A 12 8.60 9.61 -9.76
CA GLN A 12 8.21 8.52 -10.65
C GLN A 12 7.96 7.22 -9.89
N GLY A 13 7.91 7.27 -8.56
CA GLY A 13 7.58 6.12 -7.73
C GLY A 13 6.13 5.68 -7.88
N GLU A 14 5.85 4.51 -7.35
CA GLU A 14 4.51 3.93 -7.37
C GLU A 14 3.66 4.43 -6.20
N LYS A 15 2.35 4.52 -6.41
CA LYS A 15 1.41 4.81 -5.34
C LYS A 15 1.31 3.60 -4.40
N LEU A 16 1.25 3.85 -3.09
CA LEU A 16 1.22 2.78 -2.10
C LEU A 16 0.04 1.83 -2.31
N GLU A 17 -1.15 2.34 -2.60
CA GLU A 17 -2.35 1.53 -2.85
C GLU A 17 -2.20 0.58 -4.04
N GLU A 18 -1.45 0.97 -5.09
CA GLU A 18 -1.22 0.13 -6.27
C GLU A 18 -0.17 -0.94 -5.96
N VAL A 19 0.90 -0.60 -5.25
CA VAL A 19 1.92 -1.57 -4.78
C VAL A 19 1.28 -2.61 -3.88
N LEU A 20 0.42 -2.21 -2.95
CA LEU A 20 -0.28 -3.13 -2.04
C LEU A 20 -1.23 -4.06 -2.81
N ALA A 21 -1.96 -3.55 -3.80
CA ALA A 21 -2.83 -4.36 -4.65
C ALA A 21 -2.03 -5.39 -5.47
N GLN A 22 -0.89 -4.98 -6.04
CA GLN A 22 0.02 -5.86 -6.78
C GLN A 22 0.59 -6.96 -5.88
N LEU A 23 1.04 -6.62 -4.67
CA LEU A 23 1.55 -7.60 -3.70
C LEU A 23 0.48 -8.62 -3.30
N GLN A 24 -0.77 -8.18 -3.09
CA GLN A 24 -1.89 -9.08 -2.82
C GLN A 24 -2.10 -10.07 -3.96
N PHE A 25 -2.07 -9.61 -5.21
CA PHE A 25 -2.21 -10.47 -6.39
C PHE A 25 -1.10 -11.54 -6.44
N GLU A 26 0.15 -11.15 -6.20
CA GLU A 26 1.28 -12.08 -6.23
C GLU A 26 1.24 -13.13 -5.11
N ILE A 27 0.89 -12.72 -3.88
CA ILE A 27 0.78 -13.63 -2.74
C ILE A 27 -0.38 -14.60 -2.95
N LEU A 28 -1.51 -14.13 -3.48
CA LEU A 28 -2.61 -15.00 -3.85
C LEU A 28 -2.19 -16.02 -4.92
N GLY A 29 -1.43 -15.57 -5.93
CA GLY A 29 -0.84 -16.43 -6.96
C GLY A 29 0.07 -17.51 -6.37
N LYS A 30 0.93 -17.18 -5.41
CA LYS A 30 1.79 -18.13 -4.69
C LYS A 30 0.96 -19.10 -3.84
N THR A 31 -0.07 -18.61 -3.17
CA THR A 31 -0.95 -19.44 -2.32
C THR A 31 -1.71 -20.49 -3.13
N LYS A 32 -2.19 -20.13 -4.33
CA LYS A 32 -2.87 -21.06 -5.24
C LYS A 32 -2.00 -22.24 -5.66
N LYS A 33 -0.67 -22.09 -5.73
CA LYS A 33 0.25 -23.18 -6.11
C LYS A 33 0.30 -24.32 -5.09
N ILE A 34 0.00 -24.03 -3.82
CA ILE A 34 0.06 -25.00 -2.71
C ILE A 34 -1.33 -25.33 -2.15
N VAL A 35 -2.40 -24.97 -2.87
CA VAL A 35 -3.77 -25.11 -2.36
C VAL A 35 -4.18 -26.57 -2.15
N ARG A 36 -3.65 -27.49 -2.97
CA ARG A 36 -3.92 -28.94 -2.90
C ARG A 36 -2.90 -29.73 -2.07
N ASP A 37 -1.94 -29.05 -1.46
CA ASP A 37 -0.94 -29.69 -0.59
C ASP A 37 -1.49 -29.72 0.84
N ASP A 38 -1.89 -30.90 1.31
CA ASP A 38 -2.48 -31.11 2.63
C ASP A 38 -1.44 -31.38 3.73
N SER A 39 -0.14 -31.26 3.42
CA SER A 39 0.91 -31.37 4.42
C SER A 39 0.82 -30.26 5.48
N GLU A 40 1.25 -30.57 6.70
CA GLU A 40 1.27 -29.60 7.80
C GLU A 40 2.08 -28.32 7.47
N PRO A 41 3.28 -28.39 6.85
CA PRO A 41 4.01 -27.19 6.43
C PRO A 41 3.20 -26.34 5.44
N ALA A 42 2.55 -26.96 4.46
CA ALA A 42 1.73 -26.24 3.48
C ALA A 42 0.51 -25.59 4.15
N ALA A 43 -0.11 -26.25 5.14
CA ALA A 43 -1.18 -25.66 5.94
C ALA A 43 -0.71 -24.40 6.68
N GLN A 44 0.48 -24.42 7.29
CA GLN A 44 1.04 -23.26 7.97
C GLN A 44 1.35 -22.11 6.99
N VAL A 45 1.97 -22.40 5.84
CA VAL A 45 2.27 -21.37 4.83
C VAL A 45 0.99 -20.75 4.28
N LYS A 46 -0.05 -21.54 4.01
CA LYS A 46 -1.36 -21.01 3.60
C LYS A 46 -1.94 -20.06 4.64
N ARG A 47 -1.93 -20.44 5.94
CA ARG A 47 -2.40 -19.57 7.04
C ARG A 47 -1.64 -18.25 7.06
N ASN A 48 -0.31 -18.30 6.98
CA ASN A 48 0.51 -17.09 6.97
C ASN A 48 0.19 -16.20 5.76
N ASN A 49 0.05 -16.77 4.57
CA ASN A 49 -0.26 -16.01 3.36
C ASN A 49 -1.64 -15.33 3.46
N TYR A 50 -2.66 -16.02 3.99
CA TYR A 50 -3.97 -15.40 4.19
C TYR A 50 -3.93 -14.26 5.21
N GLU A 51 -3.14 -14.40 6.28
CA GLU A 51 -2.96 -13.31 7.23
C GLU A 51 -2.21 -12.11 6.63
N ILE A 52 -1.18 -12.36 5.81
CA ILE A 52 -0.50 -11.29 5.07
C ILE A 52 -1.47 -10.59 4.12
N LEU A 53 -2.29 -11.33 3.36
CA LEU A 53 -3.31 -10.75 2.47
C LEU A 53 -4.29 -9.87 3.25
N ARG A 54 -4.74 -10.33 4.43
CA ARG A 54 -5.61 -9.55 5.31
C ARG A 54 -4.96 -8.23 5.73
N LEU A 55 -3.70 -8.26 6.13
CA LEU A 55 -2.95 -7.07 6.56
C LEU A 55 -2.69 -6.10 5.41
N LEU A 56 -2.34 -6.61 4.22
CA LEU A 56 -2.14 -5.78 3.03
C LEU A 56 -3.44 -5.09 2.60
N ASN A 57 -4.57 -5.80 2.63
CA ASN A 57 -5.87 -5.20 2.33
C ASN A 57 -6.23 -4.10 3.33
N GLN A 58 -6.02 -4.30 4.64
CA GLN A 58 -6.24 -3.25 5.64
C GLN A 58 -5.36 -2.02 5.40
N ALA A 59 -4.09 -2.22 5.05
CA ALA A 59 -3.18 -1.11 4.73
C ALA A 59 -3.62 -0.35 3.48
N GLU A 60 -4.11 -1.07 2.46
CA GLU A 60 -4.65 -0.46 1.23
C GLU A 60 -5.87 0.39 1.52
N GLU A 61 -6.83 -0.12 2.29
CA GLU A 61 -8.04 0.62 2.70
C GLU A 61 -7.68 1.89 3.50
N LEU A 62 -6.77 1.78 4.47
CA LEU A 62 -6.29 2.93 5.25
C LEU A 62 -5.65 4.00 4.34
N GLN A 63 -4.87 3.59 3.36
CA GLN A 63 -4.25 4.49 2.39
C GLN A 63 -5.31 5.18 1.52
N ARG A 64 -6.27 4.42 0.98
CA ARG A 64 -7.37 4.98 0.17
C ARG A 64 -8.23 5.97 0.96
N MET A 65 -8.54 5.65 2.22
CA MET A 65 -9.23 6.57 3.14
C MET A 65 -8.43 7.85 3.38
N SER A 66 -7.11 7.74 3.56
CA SER A 66 -6.22 8.89 3.72
C SER A 66 -6.21 9.77 2.48
N MET A 67 -6.15 9.17 1.28
CA MET A 67 -6.20 9.91 0.01
C MET A 67 -7.54 10.63 -0.17
N ALA A 68 -8.66 9.98 0.13
CA ALA A 68 -9.99 10.59 0.10
C ALA A 68 -10.14 11.74 1.12
N LEU A 69 -9.49 11.65 2.28
CA LEU A 69 -9.43 12.75 3.24
C LEU A 69 -8.62 13.93 2.67
N LEU A 70 -7.44 13.66 2.09
CA LEU A 70 -6.58 14.70 1.52
C LEU A 70 -7.21 15.40 0.32
N GLU A 71 -8.04 14.73 -0.47
CA GLU A 71 -8.81 15.35 -1.56
C GLU A 71 -9.78 16.42 -1.05
N LYS A 72 -10.30 16.27 0.17
CA LYS A 72 -11.16 17.28 0.82
C LYS A 72 -10.38 18.50 1.31
N VAL A 73 -9.08 18.35 1.56
CA VAL A 73 -8.21 19.46 2.01
C VAL A 73 -7.85 20.38 0.85
N GLY A 74 -7.66 19.82 -0.35
CA GLY A 74 -7.35 20.59 -1.54
C GLY A 74 -6.91 19.74 -2.72
N PRO A 75 -6.67 20.36 -3.88
CA PRO A 75 -6.23 19.65 -5.07
C PRO A 75 -4.85 19.00 -4.87
N ASN A 76 -4.66 17.83 -5.47
CA ASN A 76 -3.36 17.19 -5.52
C ASN A 76 -2.42 17.96 -6.45
N GLN A 77 -1.36 18.56 -5.91
CA GLN A 77 -0.37 19.33 -6.67
C GLN A 77 0.78 18.46 -7.21
N GLY A 78 0.70 17.14 -7.05
CA GLY A 78 1.74 16.20 -7.47
C GLY A 78 2.92 16.13 -6.48
N PRO A 79 3.91 15.26 -6.76
CA PRO A 79 5.00 14.94 -5.84
C PRO A 79 5.95 16.11 -5.54
N THR A 80 6.07 17.08 -6.45
CA THR A 80 6.93 18.27 -6.30
C THR A 80 6.13 19.55 -6.05
N GLY A 81 4.81 19.44 -5.88
CA GLY A 81 3.92 20.56 -5.62
C GLY A 81 3.81 20.91 -4.13
N ALA A 82 3.02 21.94 -3.81
CA ALA A 82 2.79 22.33 -2.43
C ALA A 82 2.05 21.20 -1.66
N PRO A 83 2.53 20.81 -0.47
CA PRO A 83 1.87 19.77 0.31
C PRO A 83 0.53 20.26 0.85
N ARG A 84 -0.46 19.35 0.90
CA ARG A 84 -1.81 19.64 1.38
C ARG A 84 -1.90 19.82 2.90
N ILE A 85 -0.98 19.21 3.64
CA ILE A 85 -0.90 19.24 5.11
C ILE A 85 0.56 19.36 5.54
N GLY A 86 0.81 19.76 6.79
CA GLY A 86 2.16 19.86 7.35
C GLY A 86 2.89 21.17 7.06
N VAL A 87 2.23 22.15 6.43
CA VAL A 87 2.69 23.54 6.36
C VAL A 87 2.28 24.26 7.65
N GLN A 88 3.16 24.31 8.65
CA GLN A 88 2.94 25.17 9.82
C GLN A 88 2.71 26.61 9.34
N HIS A 89 1.57 27.18 9.68
CA HIS A 89 1.39 28.64 9.61
C HIS A 89 2.21 29.22 10.76
N ILE A 90 3.38 29.79 10.47
CA ILE A 90 4.07 30.66 11.41
C ILE A 90 3.32 31.99 11.35
N GLY A 91 2.43 32.24 12.31
CA GLY A 91 1.74 33.52 12.46
C GLY A 91 0.37 33.42 13.13
N ASP A 92 0.36 33.09 14.43
CA ASP A 92 -0.59 33.64 15.40
C ASP A 92 0.20 34.60 16.32
#